data_AF-A0A964YPT9-F1
#
_entry.id   AF-A0A964YPT9-F1
#
_cell.length_a   1.000
_cell.length_b   1.000
_cell.length_c   1.000
_cell.angle_alpha   90.00
_cell.angle_beta   90.00
_cell.angle_gamma   90.00
#
_symmetry.space_group_name_H-M   'P 1'
#
loop_
_entity.id
_entity.type
_entity.pdbx_description
1 polymer ?
#
loop_
_entity_poly.entity_id
_entity_poly.type
_entity_poly.pdbx_seq_one_letter_code
_entity_poly.pdbx_strand_id
1 'polypeptide(L)'
;LDKRQLGYKVTANSLYGQCGAKTSSMYEVDVAAATTATGRKLLTYARRIVEEVYGNTEVEVEKGVTVRTRAEYVYGDTDSVFFTFNLQTLEGESITGKRALEMSIILGQQVGELASRYLKAPHAWTYEKTMMPFFLLRKKGYIGMLYEKNPNKGKRKSMGIVLKRRDNAPIVKDIYGGAIDILMNQQCVDTAIEFVKNAMRELVEERCLLDKLVITKSLRSTYKNPQQIAHKVLADRIGMRDPGNKPGPGDRIPFVYIHSDKKNALQGDKIETPDYIVRNKIKPDYAFYITNQIMKPVQQVLALGLEKMSAFRRRKERFLDAVETINSHYWNDVVKRDKKLADLRNNEIKEIVFDEFLRICENMKKRNQDITKFFSKK
;
A
#
# COMPACT_ATOMS: atom_id res chain seq x y z
N LEU A 1 26.24 -12.62 -5.89
CA LEU A 1 26.76 -11.24 -6.08
C LEU A 1 25.89 -10.21 -5.37
N ASP A 2 24.57 -10.22 -5.56
CA ASP A 2 23.62 -9.26 -4.95
C ASP A 2 23.72 -9.15 -3.41
N LYS A 3 23.81 -10.28 -2.69
CA LYS A 3 23.97 -10.27 -1.22
C LYS A 3 25.27 -9.59 -0.77
N ARG A 4 26.34 -9.73 -1.55
CA ARG A 4 27.65 -9.11 -1.27
C ARG A 4 27.58 -7.59 -1.48
N GLN A 5 26.97 -7.15 -2.60
CA GLN A 5 26.70 -5.73 -2.85
C GLN A 5 25.84 -5.12 -1.74
N LEU A 6 24.79 -5.84 -1.31
CA LEU A 6 23.94 -5.40 -0.20
C LEU A 6 24.73 -5.27 1.11
N GLY A 7 25.65 -6.19 1.38
CA GLY A 7 26.57 -6.11 2.52
C GLY A 7 27.36 -4.80 2.53
N TYR A 8 28.06 -4.48 1.42
CA TYR A 8 28.80 -3.23 1.30
C TYR A 8 27.91 -1.99 1.47
N LYS A 9 26.71 -2.00 0.88
CA LYS A 9 25.74 -0.90 1.02
C LYS A 9 25.31 -0.70 2.48
N VAL A 10 25.03 -1.79 3.20
CA VAL A 10 24.64 -1.72 4.61
C VAL A 10 25.78 -1.16 5.45
N THR A 11 27.01 -1.63 5.23
CA THR A 11 28.20 -1.12 5.94
C THR A 11 28.41 0.37 5.68
N ALA A 12 28.37 0.82 4.42
CA ALA A 12 28.53 2.23 4.08
C ALA A 12 27.45 3.12 4.71
N ASN A 13 26.17 2.69 4.65
CA ASN A 13 25.07 3.41 5.28
C ASN A 13 25.18 3.44 6.82
N SER A 14 25.75 2.38 7.42
CA SER A 14 25.97 2.31 8.86
C SER A 14 27.00 3.34 9.34
N LEU A 15 28.01 3.66 8.53
CA LEU A 15 29.00 4.71 8.89
C LEU A 15 28.32 6.07 9.05
N TYR A 16 27.49 6.48 8.08
CA TYR A 16 26.64 7.66 8.22
C TYR A 16 25.72 7.59 9.45
N GLY A 17 25.11 6.43 9.69
CA GLY A 17 24.22 6.23 10.85
C GLY A 17 24.93 6.38 12.20
N GLN A 18 26.21 5.99 12.28
CA GLN A 18 27.02 6.14 13.48
C GLN A 18 27.28 7.61 13.83
N CYS A 19 27.44 8.51 12.85
CA CYS A 19 27.57 9.94 13.10
C CYS A 19 26.33 10.53 13.78
N GLY A 20 25.13 10.02 13.50
CA GLY A 20 23.89 10.50 14.12
C GLY A 20 23.52 9.83 15.45
N ALA A 21 24.22 8.78 15.88
CA ALA A 21 23.85 7.98 17.04
C ALA A 21 24.56 8.47 18.31
N LYS A 22 23.82 8.99 19.30
CA LYS A 22 24.38 9.54 20.55
C LYS A 22 25.25 8.57 21.35
N THR A 23 25.02 7.27 21.19
CA THR A 23 25.77 6.20 21.86
C THR A 23 27.01 5.75 21.09
N SER A 24 27.24 6.30 19.89
CA SER A 24 28.38 5.97 19.04
C SER A 24 29.61 6.73 19.51
N SER A 25 30.77 6.07 19.46
CA SER A 25 32.07 6.73 19.69
C SER A 25 32.42 7.74 18.58
N MET A 26 31.76 7.66 17.42
CA MET A 26 31.94 8.54 16.26
C MET A 26 30.77 9.53 16.09
N TYR A 27 30.07 9.87 17.18
CA TYR A 27 28.92 10.77 17.15
C TYR A 27 29.33 12.18 16.71
N GLU A 28 28.84 12.60 15.55
CA GLU A 28 29.04 13.93 14.98
C GLU A 28 27.74 14.33 14.25
N VAL A 29 26.88 15.05 14.97
CA VAL A 29 25.52 15.35 14.51
C VAL A 29 25.52 16.34 13.34
N ASP A 30 26.51 17.22 13.26
CA ASP A 30 26.58 18.23 12.22
C ASP A 30 26.90 17.60 10.86
N VAL A 31 27.78 16.59 10.83
CA VAL A 31 28.04 15.78 9.63
C VAL A 31 26.79 15.04 9.19
N ALA A 32 26.05 14.43 10.14
CA ALA A 32 24.80 13.75 9.83
C ALA A 32 23.74 14.74 9.28
N ALA A 33 23.63 15.92 9.88
CA ALA A 33 22.71 16.98 9.46
C ALA A 33 23.06 17.51 8.06
N ALA A 34 24.33 17.86 7.82
CA ALA A 34 24.83 18.34 6.53
C ALA A 34 24.58 17.33 5.40
N THR A 35 24.77 16.03 5.69
CA THR A 35 24.47 14.95 4.74
C THR A 35 22.98 14.93 4.37
N THR A 36 22.07 15.01 5.36
CA THR A 36 20.62 15.04 5.08
C THR A 36 20.18 16.30 4.35
N ALA A 37 20.76 17.46 4.68
CA ALA A 37 20.47 18.72 4.02
C ALA A 37 20.89 18.69 2.56
N THR A 38 22.08 18.17 2.27
CA THR A 38 22.59 17.98 0.91
C THR A 38 21.72 17.01 0.12
N GLY A 39 21.33 15.87 0.71
CA GLY A 39 20.41 14.93 0.07
C GLY A 39 19.07 15.58 -0.31
N ARG A 40 18.46 16.36 0.59
CA ARG A 40 17.23 17.12 0.28
C ARG A 40 17.43 18.12 -0.85
N LYS A 41 18.55 18.85 -0.86
CA LYS A 41 18.89 19.80 -1.93
C LYS A 41 19.01 19.10 -3.28
N LEU A 42 19.60 17.91 -3.33
CA LEU A 42 19.73 17.11 -4.55
C LEU A 42 18.37 16.61 -5.07
N LEU A 43 17.42 16.26 -4.19
CA LEU A 43 16.05 15.92 -4.61
C LEU A 43 15.33 17.12 -5.22
N THR A 44 15.47 18.31 -4.61
CA THR A 44 14.90 19.55 -5.16
C THR A 44 15.53 19.89 -6.51
N TYR A 45 16.84 19.70 -6.66
CA TYR A 45 17.53 19.84 -7.93
C TYR A 45 16.95 18.90 -9.00
N ALA A 46 16.82 17.60 -8.70
CA ALA A 46 16.28 16.62 -9.63
C ALA A 46 14.84 16.98 -10.07
N ARG A 47 14.02 17.43 -9.14
CA ARG A 47 12.67 17.93 -9.42
C ARG A 47 12.69 19.11 -10.39
N ARG A 48 13.50 20.13 -10.11
CA ARG A 48 13.60 21.34 -10.92
C ARG A 48 14.07 21.05 -12.33
N ILE A 49 15.07 20.20 -12.51
CA ILE A 49 15.57 19.85 -13.86
C ILE A 49 14.44 19.28 -14.72
N VAL A 50 13.62 18.38 -14.18
CA VAL A 50 12.55 17.75 -14.97
C VAL A 50 11.40 18.72 -15.23
N GLU A 51 10.94 19.44 -14.20
CA GLU A 51 9.82 20.38 -14.35
C GLU A 51 10.21 21.59 -15.24
N GLU A 52 11.44 22.10 -15.16
CA GLU A 52 11.87 23.28 -15.93
C GLU A 52 12.26 22.92 -17.38
N VAL A 53 12.93 21.78 -17.61
CA VAL A 53 13.41 21.41 -18.96
C VAL A 53 12.36 20.64 -19.75
N TYR A 54 11.60 19.76 -19.09
CA TYR A 54 10.65 18.85 -19.74
C TYR A 54 9.18 19.15 -19.40
N GLY A 55 8.89 20.20 -18.61
CA GLY A 55 7.54 20.52 -18.15
C GLY A 55 6.57 21.00 -19.23
N ASN A 56 7.06 21.61 -20.32
CA ASN A 56 6.28 21.94 -21.52
C ASN A 56 7.20 22.21 -22.71
N THR A 57 7.85 21.16 -23.23
CA THR A 57 8.90 21.28 -24.26
C THR A 57 8.68 20.24 -25.36
N GLU A 58 9.08 20.56 -26.58
CA GLU A 58 9.19 19.59 -27.67
C GLU A 58 10.56 18.93 -27.64
N VAL A 59 10.56 17.61 -27.50
CA VAL A 59 11.78 16.82 -27.36
C VAL A 59 11.82 15.71 -28.41
N GLU A 60 12.99 15.55 -29.00
CA GLU A 60 13.27 14.43 -29.90
C GLU A 60 13.56 13.18 -29.06
N VAL A 61 12.65 12.20 -29.13
CA VAL A 61 12.79 10.94 -28.39
C VAL A 61 13.67 9.97 -29.16
N GLU A 62 13.42 9.87 -30.46
CA GLU A 62 14.18 9.06 -31.41
C GLU A 62 14.40 9.88 -32.67
N LYS A 63 15.35 9.47 -33.51
CA LYS A 63 15.71 10.22 -34.72
C LYS A 63 14.48 10.47 -35.60
N GLY A 64 14.09 11.74 -35.73
CA GLY A 64 12.91 12.17 -36.50
C GLY A 64 11.56 12.00 -35.79
N VAL A 65 11.54 11.66 -34.50
CA VAL A 65 10.33 11.52 -33.68
C VAL A 65 10.35 12.55 -32.56
N THR A 66 9.69 13.68 -32.80
CA THR A 66 9.50 14.74 -31.82
C THR A 66 8.14 14.62 -31.14
N VAL A 67 8.11 14.73 -29.82
CA VAL A 67 6.88 14.74 -29.03
C VAL A 67 6.90 15.93 -28.08
N ARG A 68 5.71 16.39 -27.67
CA ARG A 68 5.59 17.39 -26.61
C ARG A 68 5.53 16.69 -25.25
N THR A 69 6.42 17.05 -24.34
CA THR A 69 6.40 16.59 -22.95
C THR A 69 5.71 17.60 -22.06
N ARG A 70 4.89 17.10 -21.13
CA ARG A 70 4.34 17.88 -20.02
C ARG A 70 4.75 17.23 -18.70
N ALA A 71 6.06 17.24 -18.43
CA ALA A 71 6.61 16.51 -17.31
C ALA A 71 6.15 17.07 -15.96
N GLU A 72 5.74 16.18 -15.07
CA GLU A 72 5.22 16.51 -13.75
C GLU A 72 5.84 15.62 -12.69
N TYR A 73 6.21 16.22 -11.56
CA TYR A 73 6.64 15.49 -10.38
C TYR A 73 5.46 14.78 -9.70
N VAL A 74 5.55 13.46 -9.58
CA VAL A 74 4.50 12.62 -8.98
C VAL A 74 4.83 12.29 -7.53
N TYR A 75 6.04 11.83 -7.27
CA TYR A 75 6.42 11.30 -5.96
C TYR A 75 7.93 11.31 -5.77
N GLY A 76 8.38 11.30 -4.52
CA GLY A 76 9.79 11.14 -4.20
C GLY A 76 9.98 10.54 -2.81
N ASP A 77 11.01 9.71 -2.68
CA ASP A 77 11.39 9.02 -1.46
C ASP A 77 12.90 9.02 -1.31
N THR A 78 13.42 9.88 -0.43
CA THR A 78 14.81 10.00 0.06
C THR A 78 15.93 10.15 -0.98
N ASP A 79 16.00 9.25 -1.93
CA ASP A 79 17.02 9.05 -2.95
C ASP A 79 16.40 8.75 -4.33
N SER A 80 15.07 8.75 -4.43
CA SER A 80 14.34 8.48 -5.68
C SER A 80 13.28 9.54 -5.94
N VAL A 81 13.06 9.84 -7.21
CA VAL A 81 12.08 10.78 -7.73
C VAL A 81 11.32 10.12 -8.87
N PHE A 82 10.01 10.34 -8.92
CA PHE A 82 9.07 9.75 -9.85
C PHE A 82 8.41 10.88 -10.60
N PHE A 83 8.50 10.81 -11.92
CA PHE A 83 7.90 11.79 -12.82
C PHE A 83 7.01 11.07 -13.82
N THR A 84 6.00 11.78 -14.30
CA THR A 84 5.26 11.42 -15.51
C THR A 84 5.63 12.42 -16.59
N PHE A 85 5.78 11.98 -17.83
CA PHE A 85 6.10 12.87 -18.96
C PHE A 85 4.85 13.40 -19.68
N ASN A 86 3.67 12.79 -19.44
CA ASN A 86 2.38 13.16 -20.06
C ASN A 86 2.53 13.48 -21.56
N LEU A 87 3.05 12.51 -22.32
CA LEU A 87 3.49 12.69 -23.70
C LEU A 87 2.32 13.02 -24.64
N GLN A 88 2.54 13.96 -25.54
CA GLN A 88 1.59 14.36 -26.58
C GLN A 88 2.25 14.40 -27.95
N THR A 89 1.49 14.14 -29.00
CA THR A 89 1.91 14.47 -30.38
C THR A 89 2.00 15.99 -30.54
N LEU A 90 2.58 16.46 -31.64
CA LEU A 90 2.67 17.90 -31.92
C LEU A 90 1.29 18.53 -32.13
N GLU A 91 0.34 17.73 -32.61
CA GLU A 91 -1.08 18.04 -32.79
C GLU A 91 -1.85 18.06 -31.45
N GLY A 92 -1.22 17.61 -30.35
CA GLY A 92 -1.80 17.64 -29.00
C GLY A 92 -2.49 16.35 -28.56
N GLU A 93 -2.43 15.28 -29.35
CA GLU A 93 -3.03 14.00 -28.98
C GLU A 93 -2.21 13.29 -27.90
N SER A 94 -2.86 12.74 -26.87
CA SER A 94 -2.15 12.08 -25.76
C SER A 94 -1.61 10.71 -26.18
N ILE A 95 -0.29 10.53 -26.03
CA ILE A 95 0.38 9.26 -26.29
C ILE A 95 0.30 8.41 -25.01
N THR A 96 -0.36 7.26 -25.09
CA THR A 96 -0.58 6.37 -23.95
C THR A 96 -0.20 4.91 -24.27
N GLY A 97 -0.23 4.04 -23.27
CA GLY A 97 0.04 2.62 -23.45
C GLY A 97 1.49 2.30 -23.79
N LYS A 98 1.70 1.27 -24.61
CA LYS A 98 3.04 0.72 -24.89
C LYS A 98 4.00 1.74 -25.52
N ARG A 99 3.51 2.54 -26.46
CA ARG A 99 4.32 3.59 -27.10
C ARG A 99 4.79 4.64 -26.10
N ALA A 100 3.93 5.04 -25.17
CA ALA A 100 4.31 5.96 -24.11
C ALA A 100 5.36 5.38 -23.16
N LEU A 101 5.27 4.08 -22.85
CA LEU A 101 6.27 3.37 -22.04
C LEU A 101 7.64 3.38 -22.72
N GLU A 102 7.70 3.02 -24.00
CA GLU A 102 8.93 3.00 -24.81
C GLU A 102 9.61 4.38 -24.81
N MET A 103 8.85 5.42 -25.16
CA MET A 103 9.34 6.79 -25.17
C MET A 103 9.80 7.27 -23.78
N SER A 104 9.05 6.91 -22.72
CA SER A 104 9.39 7.29 -21.35
C SER A 104 10.68 6.62 -20.85
N ILE A 105 11.00 5.41 -21.31
CA ILE A 105 12.28 4.74 -20.99
C ILE A 105 13.46 5.49 -21.61
N ILE A 106 13.31 5.99 -22.84
CA ILE A 106 14.34 6.74 -23.55
C ILE A 106 14.53 8.11 -22.90
N LEU A 107 13.44 8.86 -22.71
CA LEU A 107 13.47 10.17 -22.05
C LEU A 107 14.03 10.09 -20.63
N GLY A 108 13.67 9.04 -19.87
CA GLY A 108 14.23 8.84 -18.52
C GLY A 108 15.75 8.70 -18.52
N GLN A 109 16.33 8.03 -19.53
CA GLN A 109 17.78 7.92 -19.69
C GLN A 109 18.42 9.27 -20.06
N GLN A 110 17.81 10.00 -21.02
CA GLN A 110 18.26 11.34 -21.39
C GLN A 110 18.26 12.32 -20.20
N VAL A 111 17.21 12.28 -19.37
CA VAL A 111 17.13 13.07 -18.13
C VAL A 111 18.26 12.72 -17.17
N GLY A 112 18.52 11.43 -16.96
CA GLY A 112 19.61 10.97 -16.08
C GLY A 112 20.98 11.45 -16.56
N GLU A 113 21.25 11.37 -17.86
CA GLU A 113 22.47 11.87 -18.46
C GLU A 113 22.61 13.39 -18.34
N LEU A 114 21.57 14.14 -18.74
CA LEU A 114 21.56 15.60 -18.68
C LEU A 114 21.79 16.09 -17.25
N ALA A 115 21.03 15.58 -16.29
CA ALA A 115 21.11 16.03 -14.92
C ALA A 115 22.44 15.63 -14.26
N SER A 116 23.00 14.46 -14.61
CA SER A 116 24.30 14.03 -14.08
C SER A 116 25.46 14.94 -14.51
N ARG A 117 25.39 15.58 -15.70
CA ARG A 117 26.44 16.49 -16.19
C ARG A 117 26.65 17.71 -15.29
N TYR A 118 25.63 18.13 -14.56
CA TYR A 118 25.70 19.30 -13.67
C TYR A 118 25.92 18.92 -12.19
N LEU A 119 26.06 17.64 -11.88
CA LEU A 119 26.38 17.17 -10.53
C LEU A 119 27.89 17.09 -10.33
N LYS A 120 28.34 17.44 -9.12
CA LYS A 120 29.75 17.26 -8.71
C LYS A 120 30.04 15.78 -8.50
N ALA A 121 31.15 15.28 -9.03
CA ALA A 121 31.65 13.94 -8.70
C ALA A 121 31.77 13.76 -7.17
N PRO A 122 31.38 12.60 -6.60
CA PRO A 122 30.96 11.36 -7.26
C PRO A 122 29.43 11.24 -7.48
N HIS A 123 28.65 12.31 -7.33
CA HIS A 123 27.20 12.23 -7.50
C HIS A 123 26.82 11.97 -8.95
N ALA A 124 25.94 11.01 -9.16
CA ALA A 124 25.34 10.70 -10.45
C ALA A 124 23.85 10.41 -10.25
N TRP A 125 23.03 10.92 -11.15
CA TRP A 125 21.62 10.60 -11.21
C TRP A 125 21.38 9.62 -12.37
N THR A 126 20.99 8.40 -12.03
CA THR A 126 20.84 7.33 -13.00
C THR A 126 19.37 6.98 -13.20
N TYR A 127 19.00 6.76 -14.46
CA TYR A 127 17.75 6.09 -14.79
C TYR A 127 17.79 4.66 -14.27
N GLU A 128 16.80 4.28 -13.48
CA GLU A 128 16.67 2.91 -12.99
C GLU A 128 15.57 2.15 -13.74
N LYS A 129 14.37 2.75 -13.87
CA LYS A 129 13.16 2.06 -14.32
C LYS A 129 12.00 2.99 -14.60
N THR A 130 11.07 2.51 -15.44
CA THR A 130 9.74 3.09 -15.70
C THR A 130 8.67 2.14 -15.18
N MET A 131 7.55 2.66 -14.65
CA MET A 131 6.45 1.83 -14.13
C MET A 131 5.13 2.06 -14.89
N MET A 132 4.52 0.99 -15.43
CA MET A 132 3.22 1.08 -16.13
C MET A 132 2.44 -0.25 -16.16
N PRO A 133 1.26 -0.37 -15.54
CA PRO A 133 0.57 0.66 -14.76
C PRO A 133 1.28 0.91 -13.42
N PHE A 134 1.02 2.08 -12.83
CA PHE A 134 1.55 2.51 -11.53
C PHE A 134 0.42 3.01 -10.64
N PHE A 135 0.37 2.51 -9.41
CA PHE A 135 -0.61 2.87 -8.39
C PHE A 135 0.13 3.36 -7.15
N LEU A 136 -0.04 4.64 -6.84
CA LEU A 136 0.49 5.27 -5.63
C LEU A 136 -0.64 5.40 -4.60
N LEU A 137 -0.55 4.63 -3.50
CA LEU A 137 -1.58 4.61 -2.46
C LEU A 137 -1.26 5.58 -1.32
N ARG A 138 0.03 5.72 -1.00
CA ARG A 138 0.58 6.63 0.01
C ARG A 138 2.09 6.69 -0.13
N LYS A 139 2.73 7.59 0.63
CA LYS A 139 4.20 7.58 0.82
C LYS A 139 4.67 6.19 1.26
N LYS A 140 5.69 5.66 0.57
CA LYS A 140 6.22 4.29 0.72
C LYS A 140 5.19 3.17 0.53
N GLY A 141 4.08 3.44 -0.16
CA GLY A 141 2.98 2.50 -0.40
C GLY A 141 2.55 2.54 -1.85
N TYR A 142 3.19 1.77 -2.71
CA TYR A 142 2.89 1.75 -4.15
C TYR A 142 3.04 0.36 -4.77
N ILE A 143 2.41 0.16 -5.92
CA ILE A 143 2.53 -1.02 -6.75
C ILE A 143 2.56 -0.63 -8.23
N GLY A 144 3.36 -1.33 -9.02
CA GLY A 144 3.35 -1.15 -10.47
C GLY A 144 4.09 -2.27 -11.20
N MET A 145 3.95 -2.27 -12.52
CA MET A 145 4.76 -3.12 -13.39
C MET A 145 6.01 -2.34 -13.79
N LEU A 146 7.17 -2.82 -13.36
CA LEU A 146 8.47 -2.18 -13.57
C LEU A 146 9.10 -2.68 -14.86
N TYR A 147 9.53 -1.75 -15.70
CA TYR A 147 10.33 -1.99 -16.89
C TYR A 147 11.66 -1.29 -16.73
N GLU A 148 12.75 -2.00 -17.01
CA GLU A 148 14.09 -1.43 -17.08
C GLU A 148 14.28 -0.86 -18.49
N LYS A 149 15.27 -1.36 -19.24
CA LYS A 149 15.51 -0.92 -20.63
C LYS A 149 14.63 -1.62 -21.67
N ASN A 150 14.01 -2.74 -21.31
CA ASN A 150 13.19 -3.52 -22.24
C ASN A 150 11.68 -3.33 -21.93
N PRO A 151 10.90 -2.72 -22.84
CA PRO A 151 9.47 -2.44 -22.65
C PRO A 151 8.61 -3.72 -22.63
N ASN A 152 9.13 -4.85 -23.08
CA ASN A 152 8.40 -6.13 -23.14
C ASN A 152 8.65 -7.01 -21.90
N LYS A 153 9.63 -6.67 -21.04
CA LYS A 153 10.00 -7.46 -19.86
C LYS A 153 9.63 -6.71 -18.57
N GLY A 154 8.34 -6.74 -18.26
CA GLY A 154 7.80 -6.15 -17.03
C GLY A 154 7.95 -7.07 -15.81
N LYS A 155 8.30 -6.51 -14.66
CA LYS A 155 8.30 -7.20 -13.36
C LYS A 155 7.44 -6.47 -12.35
N ARG A 156 6.49 -7.18 -11.70
CA ARG A 156 5.66 -6.58 -10.66
C ARG A 156 6.51 -6.16 -9.46
N LYS A 157 6.42 -4.88 -9.07
CA LYS A 157 7.07 -4.33 -7.89
C LYS A 157 6.02 -3.74 -6.95
N SER A 158 6.10 -4.15 -5.68
CA SER A 158 5.20 -3.69 -4.62
C SER A 158 6.02 -3.23 -3.41
N MET A 159 5.74 -2.05 -2.88
CA MET A 159 6.46 -1.45 -1.76
C MET A 159 5.50 -0.99 -0.66
N GLY A 160 5.74 -1.44 0.58
CA GLY A 160 5.00 -1.04 1.78
C GLY A 160 3.48 -1.28 1.81
N ILE A 161 2.96 -2.05 0.85
CA ILE A 161 1.58 -2.52 0.79
C ILE A 161 1.42 -3.90 1.46
N VAL A 162 0.16 -4.33 1.63
CA VAL A 162 -0.19 -5.55 2.38
C VAL A 162 0.42 -6.82 1.80
N LEU A 163 0.61 -6.91 0.48
CA LEU A 163 1.25 -8.07 -0.17
C LEU A 163 2.66 -8.38 0.39
N LYS A 164 3.38 -7.37 0.87
CA LYS A 164 4.72 -7.53 1.47
C LYS A 164 4.73 -7.59 2.99
N ARG A 165 3.60 -7.30 3.65
CA ARG A 165 3.49 -7.35 5.11
C ARG A 165 3.32 -8.79 5.57
N ARG A 166 3.94 -9.13 6.71
CA ARG A 166 3.88 -10.47 7.32
C ARG A 166 2.79 -10.59 8.39
N ASP A 167 2.31 -9.46 8.91
CA ASP A 167 1.37 -9.41 10.03
C ASP A 167 -0.10 -9.48 9.58
N ASN A 168 -0.34 -9.66 8.28
CA ASN A 168 -1.67 -9.81 7.69
C ASN A 168 -1.94 -11.28 7.37
N ALA A 169 -3.19 -11.70 7.55
CA ALA A 169 -3.61 -13.06 7.20
C ALA A 169 -3.50 -13.30 5.68
N PRO A 170 -3.19 -14.54 5.24
CA PRO A 170 -3.09 -14.88 3.82
C PRO A 170 -4.32 -14.47 3.00
N ILE A 171 -5.53 -14.62 3.53
CA ILE A 171 -6.78 -14.24 2.87
C ILE A 171 -6.78 -12.78 2.39
N VAL A 172 -6.13 -11.90 3.14
CA VAL A 172 -6.03 -10.48 2.79
C VAL A 172 -5.20 -10.32 1.54
N LYS A 173 -4.12 -11.10 1.40
CA LYS A 173 -3.25 -11.04 0.22
C LYS A 173 -3.93 -11.62 -1.02
N ASP A 174 -4.73 -12.66 -0.84
CA ASP A 174 -5.49 -13.27 -1.93
C ASP A 174 -6.53 -12.29 -2.49
N ILE A 175 -7.32 -11.67 -1.62
CA ILE A 175 -8.37 -10.72 -2.04
C ILE A 175 -7.74 -9.41 -2.55
N TYR A 176 -6.82 -8.83 -1.80
CA TYR A 176 -6.16 -7.57 -2.20
C TYR A 176 -5.30 -7.75 -3.46
N GLY A 177 -4.59 -8.88 -3.56
CA GLY A 177 -3.78 -9.24 -4.73
C GLY A 177 -4.66 -9.50 -5.95
N GLY A 178 -5.72 -10.30 -5.81
CA GLY A 178 -6.68 -10.55 -6.90
C GLY A 178 -7.32 -9.27 -7.42
N ALA A 179 -7.75 -8.36 -6.54
CA ALA A 179 -8.29 -7.07 -6.94
C ALA A 179 -7.28 -6.22 -7.72
N ILE A 180 -6.02 -6.16 -7.25
CA ILE A 180 -4.95 -5.46 -7.97
C ILE A 180 -4.66 -6.10 -9.32
N ASP A 181 -4.67 -7.42 -9.41
CA ASP A 181 -4.33 -8.14 -10.64
C ASP A 181 -5.37 -7.88 -11.72
N ILE A 182 -6.64 -7.82 -11.35
CA ILE A 182 -7.73 -7.39 -12.24
C ILE A 182 -7.50 -5.94 -12.69
N LEU A 183 -7.20 -5.02 -11.77
CA LEU A 183 -6.96 -3.62 -12.11
C LEU A 183 -5.72 -3.41 -12.99
N MET A 184 -4.65 -4.17 -12.77
CA MET A 184 -3.42 -4.09 -13.54
C MET A 184 -3.57 -4.65 -14.95
N ASN A 185 -4.29 -5.77 -15.11
CA ASN A 185 -4.36 -6.50 -16.37
C ASN A 185 -5.56 -6.07 -17.23
N GLN A 186 -6.74 -5.93 -16.62
CA GLN A 186 -7.99 -5.65 -17.34
C GLN A 186 -8.36 -4.17 -17.31
N GLN A 187 -7.78 -3.38 -16.40
CA GLN A 187 -8.09 -1.95 -16.20
C GLN A 187 -9.58 -1.65 -15.98
N CYS A 188 -10.36 -2.65 -15.56
CA CYS A 188 -11.79 -2.54 -15.26
C CYS A 188 -12.01 -2.52 -13.74
N VAL A 189 -12.50 -1.39 -13.24
CA VAL A 189 -12.75 -1.20 -11.80
C VAL A 189 -13.98 -1.97 -11.33
N ASP A 190 -15.03 -2.04 -12.16
CA ASP A 190 -16.26 -2.76 -11.81
C ASP A 190 -16.03 -4.27 -11.66
N THR A 191 -15.19 -4.87 -12.52
CA THR A 191 -14.82 -6.29 -12.40
C THR A 191 -14.04 -6.56 -11.10
N ALA A 192 -13.17 -5.64 -10.69
CA ALA A 192 -12.44 -5.76 -9.42
C ALA A 192 -13.38 -5.64 -8.22
N ILE A 193 -14.40 -4.79 -8.30
CA ILE A 193 -15.44 -4.67 -7.26
C ILE A 193 -16.22 -5.96 -7.14
N GLU A 194 -16.69 -6.53 -8.26
CA GLU A 194 -17.48 -7.77 -8.22
C GLU A 194 -16.66 -8.93 -7.64
N PHE A 195 -15.38 -9.04 -8.02
CA PHE A 195 -14.45 -10.00 -7.40
C PHE A 195 -14.37 -9.82 -5.88
N VAL A 196 -14.21 -8.58 -5.39
CA VAL A 196 -14.15 -8.31 -3.94
C VAL A 196 -15.48 -8.67 -3.27
N LYS A 197 -16.62 -8.31 -3.87
CA LYS A 197 -17.95 -8.63 -3.32
C LYS A 197 -18.17 -10.14 -3.22
N ASN A 198 -17.78 -10.89 -4.24
CA ASN A 198 -17.83 -12.36 -4.22
C ASN A 198 -17.00 -12.92 -3.05
N ALA A 199 -15.77 -12.45 -2.88
CA ALA A 199 -14.92 -12.87 -1.78
C ALA A 199 -15.48 -12.47 -0.40
N MET A 200 -16.18 -11.33 -0.30
CA MET A 200 -16.87 -10.95 0.95
C MET A 200 -18.05 -11.86 1.25
N ARG A 201 -18.83 -12.27 0.23
CA ARG A 201 -19.91 -13.27 0.39
C ARG A 201 -19.35 -14.59 0.92
N GLU A 202 -18.29 -15.11 0.32
CA GLU A 202 -17.65 -16.35 0.79
C GLU A 202 -17.19 -16.27 2.25
N LEU A 203 -16.63 -15.13 2.68
CA LEU A 203 -16.22 -14.93 4.07
C LEU A 203 -17.40 -14.86 5.04
N VAL A 204 -18.49 -14.19 4.64
CA VAL A 204 -19.71 -14.09 5.45
C VAL A 204 -20.43 -15.43 5.55
N GLU A 205 -20.32 -16.28 4.52
CA GLU A 205 -20.85 -17.64 4.49
C GLU A 205 -19.93 -18.67 5.18
N GLU A 206 -18.85 -18.23 5.85
CA GLU A 206 -17.86 -19.07 6.52
C GLU A 206 -17.15 -20.07 5.56
N ARG A 207 -17.14 -19.80 4.25
CA ARG A 207 -16.55 -20.67 3.20
C ARG A 207 -15.06 -20.38 2.95
N CYS A 208 -14.26 -20.34 4.01
CA CYS A 208 -12.83 -20.08 3.89
C CYS A 208 -12.01 -20.99 4.81
N LEU A 209 -10.93 -21.55 4.28
CA LEU A 209 -10.01 -22.43 5.00
C LEU A 209 -9.37 -21.70 6.18
N LEU A 210 -9.28 -22.37 7.33
CA LEU A 210 -8.70 -21.80 8.55
C LEU A 210 -7.26 -21.28 8.33
N ASP A 211 -6.46 -21.99 7.54
CA ASP A 211 -5.08 -21.62 7.21
C ASP A 211 -4.97 -20.24 6.54
N LYS A 212 -6.00 -19.83 5.80
CA LYS A 212 -6.05 -18.51 5.17
C LYS A 212 -6.31 -17.38 6.17
N LEU A 213 -6.78 -17.71 7.37
CA LEU A 213 -7.04 -16.76 8.46
C LEU A 213 -5.83 -16.61 9.41
N VAL A 214 -4.85 -17.52 9.36
CA VAL A 214 -3.73 -17.54 10.32
C VAL A 214 -2.85 -16.31 10.19
N ILE A 215 -2.67 -15.60 11.30
CA ILE A 215 -1.74 -14.48 11.44
C ILE A 215 -0.56 -14.94 12.27
N THR A 216 0.65 -14.50 11.91
CA THR A 216 1.84 -14.77 12.74
C THR A 216 2.43 -13.47 13.27
N LYS A 217 2.82 -13.45 14.55
CA LYS A 217 3.57 -12.32 15.14
C LYS A 217 4.75 -12.81 15.96
N SER A 218 5.86 -12.08 15.87
CA SER A 218 7.06 -12.34 16.68
C SER A 218 6.88 -11.83 18.10
N LEU A 219 7.30 -12.63 19.08
CA LEU A 219 7.46 -12.22 20.46
C LEU A 219 8.75 -11.41 20.64
N ARG A 220 8.66 -10.32 21.41
CA ARG A 220 9.81 -9.54 21.89
C ARG A 220 10.22 -10.06 23.26
N SER A 221 11.47 -9.83 23.63
CA SER A 221 11.99 -10.09 24.98
C SER A 221 11.24 -9.28 26.03
N THR A 222 10.95 -8.00 25.75
CA THR A 222 10.28 -7.11 26.67
C THR A 222 9.13 -6.34 26.02
N TYR A 223 8.08 -6.11 26.81
CA TYR A 223 6.95 -5.28 26.45
C TYR A 223 6.68 -4.29 27.58
N LYS A 224 6.45 -3.02 27.25
CA LYS A 224 6.09 -1.99 28.24
C LYS A 224 4.78 -2.34 28.96
N ASN A 225 3.77 -2.79 28.19
CA ASN A 225 2.45 -3.18 28.69
C ASN A 225 2.08 -4.60 28.22
N PRO A 226 2.62 -5.67 28.81
CA PRO A 226 2.50 -7.05 28.30
C PRO A 226 1.04 -7.52 28.14
N GLN A 227 0.16 -7.19 29.08
CA GLN A 227 -1.24 -7.61 29.09
C GLN A 227 -2.09 -7.00 27.95
N GLN A 228 -1.63 -5.91 27.33
CA GLN A 228 -2.31 -5.30 26.18
C GLN A 228 -1.86 -5.92 24.84
N ILE A 229 -0.79 -6.72 24.85
CA ILE A 229 -0.22 -7.29 23.64
C ILE A 229 -0.85 -8.66 23.39
N ALA A 230 -1.75 -8.74 22.41
CA ALA A 230 -2.57 -9.92 22.16
C ALA A 230 -1.76 -11.23 22.07
N HIS A 231 -0.71 -11.27 21.24
CA HIS A 231 0.11 -12.47 21.06
C HIS A 231 0.99 -12.80 22.28
N LYS A 232 1.26 -11.83 23.17
CA LYS A 232 1.91 -12.09 24.46
C LYS A 232 0.94 -12.74 25.45
N VAL A 233 -0.28 -12.20 25.54
CA VAL A 233 -1.36 -12.81 26.35
C VAL A 233 -1.64 -14.24 25.90
N LEU A 234 -1.67 -14.49 24.58
CA LEU A 234 -1.82 -15.83 24.04
C LEU A 234 -0.64 -16.74 24.42
N ALA A 235 0.60 -16.26 24.33
CA ALA A 235 1.78 -17.02 24.74
C ALA A 235 1.72 -17.45 26.22
N ASP A 236 1.29 -16.54 27.10
CA ASP A 236 1.14 -16.83 28.52
C ASP A 236 -0.02 -17.82 28.76
N ARG A 237 -1.13 -17.70 28.02
CA ARG A 237 -2.24 -18.67 28.06
C ARG A 237 -1.82 -20.06 27.60
N ILE A 238 -1.00 -20.16 26.54
CA ILE A 238 -0.43 -21.44 26.09
C ILE A 238 0.41 -22.04 27.21
N GLY A 239 1.31 -21.27 27.82
CA GLY A 239 2.14 -21.76 28.92
C GLY A 239 1.38 -22.15 30.19
N MET A 240 0.21 -21.55 30.46
CA MET A 240 -0.66 -21.99 31.56
C MET A 240 -1.36 -23.31 31.27
N ARG A 241 -1.72 -23.56 29.99
CA ARG A 241 -2.38 -24.79 29.56
C ARG A 241 -1.39 -25.95 29.39
N ASP A 242 -0.21 -25.64 28.88
CA ASP A 242 0.86 -26.58 28.56
C ASP A 242 2.22 -25.91 28.81
N PRO A 243 2.75 -26.02 30.05
CA PRO A 243 4.01 -25.38 30.44
C PRO A 243 5.22 -25.75 29.58
N GLY A 244 5.22 -26.95 28.98
CA GLY A 244 6.32 -27.44 28.15
C GLY A 244 6.43 -26.76 26.79
N ASN A 245 5.33 -26.23 26.26
CA ASN A 245 5.23 -25.69 24.90
C ASN A 245 5.06 -24.16 24.87
N LYS A 246 5.47 -23.45 25.93
CA LYS A 246 5.37 -21.99 25.99
C LYS A 246 6.31 -21.31 24.98
N PRO A 247 5.80 -20.47 24.05
CA PRO A 247 6.65 -19.75 23.11
C PRO A 247 7.56 -18.70 23.79
N GLY A 248 8.81 -18.61 23.32
CA GLY A 248 9.84 -17.71 23.85
C GLY A 248 10.07 -16.43 23.02
N PRO A 249 10.94 -15.53 23.50
CA PRO A 249 11.36 -14.35 22.74
C PRO A 249 12.02 -14.72 21.40
N GLY A 250 11.61 -14.05 20.32
CA GLY A 250 12.07 -14.36 18.95
C GLY A 250 11.11 -15.27 18.18
N ASP A 251 10.38 -16.14 18.88
CA ASP A 251 9.43 -17.06 18.26
C ASP A 251 8.26 -16.34 17.60
N ARG A 252 7.71 -16.97 16.55
CA ARG A 252 6.50 -16.50 15.87
C ARG A 252 5.31 -17.34 16.29
N ILE A 253 4.31 -16.70 16.88
CA ILE A 253 3.08 -17.36 17.31
C ILE A 253 2.03 -17.24 16.20
N PRO A 254 1.53 -18.35 15.64
CA PRO A 254 0.35 -18.36 14.79
C PRO A 254 -0.94 -18.25 15.63
N PHE A 255 -1.86 -17.42 15.19
CA PHE A 255 -3.17 -17.27 15.83
C PHE A 255 -4.24 -16.83 14.83
N VAL A 256 -5.49 -17.07 15.20
CA VAL A 256 -6.69 -16.67 14.46
C VAL A 256 -7.61 -15.91 15.41
N TYR A 257 -8.28 -14.87 14.91
CA TYR A 257 -9.32 -14.17 15.64
C TYR A 257 -10.58 -15.03 15.76
N ILE A 258 -11.11 -15.13 16.98
CA ILE A 258 -12.29 -15.92 17.34
C ILE A 258 -13.36 -15.03 17.96
N HIS A 259 -14.61 -15.50 17.92
CA HIS A 259 -15.70 -14.84 18.63
C HIS A 259 -15.49 -14.90 20.15
N SER A 260 -15.87 -13.82 20.83
CA SER A 260 -15.82 -13.73 22.30
C SER A 260 -17.13 -13.14 22.82
N ASP A 261 -17.79 -13.87 23.71
CA ASP A 261 -19.03 -13.44 24.35
C ASP A 261 -18.81 -12.46 25.51
N LYS A 262 -17.55 -12.25 25.91
CA LYS A 262 -17.19 -11.34 27.01
C LYS A 262 -17.40 -9.89 26.58
N LYS A 263 -18.30 -9.19 27.28
CA LYS A 263 -18.46 -7.73 27.19
C LYS A 263 -17.11 -7.08 27.54
N ASN A 264 -16.57 -6.24 26.64
CA ASN A 264 -15.26 -5.59 26.75
C ASN A 264 -14.02 -6.52 26.66
N ALA A 265 -14.15 -7.69 26.02
CA ALA A 265 -13.00 -8.55 25.73
C ALA A 265 -11.83 -7.79 25.06
N LEU A 266 -10.63 -7.95 25.62
CA LEU A 266 -9.41 -7.38 25.07
C LEU A 266 -8.99 -8.17 23.82
N GLN A 267 -8.05 -7.60 23.05
CA GLN A 267 -7.56 -8.27 21.83
C GLN A 267 -6.94 -9.64 22.11
N GLY A 268 -6.29 -9.82 23.26
CA GLY A 268 -5.74 -11.11 23.67
C GLY A 268 -6.80 -12.18 23.89
N ASP A 269 -8.00 -11.80 24.35
CA ASP A 269 -9.12 -12.72 24.60
C ASP A 269 -9.85 -13.16 23.32
N LYS A 270 -9.61 -12.45 22.22
CA LYS A 270 -10.25 -12.67 20.92
C LYS A 270 -9.37 -13.43 19.94
N ILE A 271 -8.28 -14.03 20.41
CA ILE A 271 -7.37 -14.82 19.57
C ILE A 271 -7.05 -16.16 20.20
N GLU A 272 -6.80 -17.15 19.35
CA GLU A 272 -6.45 -18.51 19.75
C GLU A 272 -5.61 -19.22 18.69
N THR A 273 -4.89 -20.29 19.06
CA THR A 273 -4.06 -21.05 18.12
C THR A 273 -4.92 -21.89 17.15
N PRO A 274 -4.46 -22.11 15.90
CA PRO A 274 -5.21 -22.94 14.94
C PRO A 274 -5.52 -24.35 15.47
N ASP A 275 -4.54 -25.00 16.11
CA ASP A 275 -4.72 -26.34 16.68
C ASP A 275 -5.81 -26.39 17.76
N TYR A 276 -5.83 -25.39 18.63
CA TYR A 276 -6.84 -25.31 19.68
C TYR A 276 -8.23 -25.03 19.11
N ILE A 277 -8.32 -24.19 18.08
CA ILE A 277 -9.58 -23.90 17.37
C ILE A 277 -10.17 -25.16 16.76
N VAL A 278 -9.36 -25.96 16.07
CA VAL A 278 -9.80 -27.22 15.44
C VAL A 278 -10.26 -28.23 16.50
N ARG A 279 -9.45 -28.45 17.55
CA ARG A 279 -9.77 -29.41 18.62
C ARG A 279 -11.04 -29.06 19.37
N ASN A 280 -11.28 -27.77 19.62
CA ASN A 280 -12.42 -27.29 20.41
C ASN A 280 -13.59 -26.79 19.54
N LYS A 281 -13.52 -26.94 18.21
CA LYS A 281 -14.54 -26.50 17.25
C LYS A 281 -14.98 -25.04 17.45
N ILE A 282 -14.02 -24.15 17.72
CA ILE A 282 -14.28 -22.73 17.95
C ILE A 282 -14.52 -22.02 16.62
N LYS A 283 -15.50 -21.13 16.57
CA LYS A 283 -15.78 -20.34 15.36
C LYS A 283 -14.84 -19.14 15.21
N PRO A 284 -14.15 -18.99 14.06
CA PRO A 284 -13.40 -17.77 13.74
C PRO A 284 -14.30 -16.54 13.61
N ASP A 285 -13.79 -15.35 13.97
CA ASP A 285 -14.47 -14.07 13.76
C ASP A 285 -14.15 -13.53 12.36
N TYR A 286 -14.86 -14.01 11.34
CA TYR A 286 -14.70 -13.55 9.94
C TYR A 286 -14.95 -12.05 9.79
N ALA A 287 -15.89 -11.49 10.57
CA ALA A 287 -16.20 -10.07 10.53
C ALA A 287 -14.97 -9.22 10.90
N PHE A 288 -14.15 -9.66 11.86
CA PHE A 288 -12.89 -8.99 12.19
C PHE A 288 -11.95 -8.91 10.97
N TYR A 289 -11.82 -9.98 10.19
CA TYR A 289 -10.95 -9.96 9.00
C TYR A 289 -11.47 -8.99 7.94
N ILE A 290 -12.79 -8.96 7.71
CA ILE A 290 -13.43 -8.01 6.79
C ILE A 290 -13.13 -6.58 7.24
N THR A 291 -13.45 -6.22 8.48
CA THR A 291 -13.34 -4.82 8.95
C THR A 291 -11.92 -4.35 9.20
N ASN A 292 -11.08 -5.19 9.84
CA ASN A 292 -9.79 -4.77 10.36
C ASN A 292 -8.63 -5.08 9.42
N GLN A 293 -8.77 -6.08 8.54
CA GLN A 293 -7.68 -6.47 7.65
C GLN A 293 -7.94 -6.20 6.17
N ILE A 294 -9.13 -6.48 5.65
CA ILE A 294 -9.42 -6.45 4.21
C ILE A 294 -9.92 -5.07 3.76
N MET A 295 -10.89 -4.52 4.49
CA MET A 295 -11.60 -3.30 4.08
C MET A 295 -10.65 -2.13 3.82
N LYS A 296 -9.78 -1.79 4.78
CA LYS A 296 -8.88 -0.61 4.65
C LYS A 296 -7.92 -0.72 3.45
N PRO A 297 -7.18 -1.83 3.24
CA PRO A 297 -6.33 -1.96 2.05
C PRO A 297 -7.10 -1.91 0.75
N VAL A 298 -8.23 -2.61 0.65
CA VAL A 298 -9.01 -2.68 -0.59
C VAL A 298 -9.63 -1.31 -0.92
N GLN A 299 -10.13 -0.60 0.08
CA GLN A 299 -10.60 0.79 -0.06
C GLN A 299 -9.53 1.68 -0.68
N GLN A 300 -8.30 1.64 -0.16
CA GLN A 300 -7.21 2.47 -0.64
C GLN A 300 -6.91 2.26 -2.13
N VAL A 301 -7.03 1.03 -2.62
CA VAL A 301 -6.75 0.70 -4.04
C VAL A 301 -7.93 1.09 -4.91
N LEU A 302 -9.15 0.68 -4.56
CA LEU A 302 -10.34 0.97 -5.35
C LEU A 302 -10.64 2.47 -5.38
N ALA A 303 -10.36 3.21 -4.30
CA ALA A 303 -10.53 4.65 -4.23
C ALA A 303 -9.71 5.42 -5.29
N LEU A 304 -8.64 4.85 -5.85
CA LEU A 304 -7.90 5.47 -6.95
C LEU A 304 -8.71 5.53 -8.26
N GLY A 305 -9.68 4.64 -8.43
CA GLY A 305 -10.52 4.55 -9.62
C GLY A 305 -11.99 4.90 -9.38
N LEU A 306 -12.31 5.62 -8.29
CA LEU A 306 -13.68 5.93 -7.88
C LEU A 306 -14.54 6.52 -9.01
N GLU A 307 -14.00 7.48 -9.76
CA GLU A 307 -14.68 8.17 -10.85
C GLU A 307 -15.01 7.24 -12.04
N LYS A 308 -14.28 6.13 -12.16
CA LYS A 308 -14.48 5.14 -13.23
C LYS A 308 -15.53 4.08 -12.87
N MET A 309 -16.04 4.08 -11.63
CA MET A 309 -17.02 3.10 -11.16
C MET A 309 -18.42 3.45 -11.66
N SER A 310 -19.12 2.46 -12.22
CA SER A 310 -20.52 2.62 -12.63
C SER A 310 -21.43 2.99 -11.45
N ALA A 311 -21.23 2.36 -10.30
CA ALA A 311 -21.97 2.60 -9.07
C ALA A 311 -21.77 4.02 -8.49
N PHE A 312 -20.67 4.69 -8.83
CA PHE A 312 -20.37 6.04 -8.31
C PHE A 312 -21.09 7.14 -9.09
N ARG A 313 -21.54 6.89 -10.32
CA ARG A 313 -22.19 7.91 -11.18
C ARG A 313 -23.34 8.64 -10.49
N ARG A 314 -24.17 7.91 -9.72
CA ARG A 314 -25.32 8.48 -8.99
C ARG A 314 -24.94 9.29 -7.76
N ARG A 315 -23.72 9.13 -7.26
CA ARG A 315 -23.21 9.77 -6.03
C ARG A 315 -22.29 10.96 -6.33
N LYS A 316 -21.99 11.19 -7.61
CA LYS A 316 -20.97 12.13 -8.07
C LYS A 316 -21.23 13.57 -7.61
N GLU A 317 -22.46 14.06 -7.74
CA GLU A 317 -22.79 15.45 -7.37
C GLU A 317 -22.55 15.70 -5.88
N ARG A 318 -23.17 14.90 -5.00
CA ARG A 318 -22.94 14.97 -3.54
C ARG A 318 -21.46 14.86 -3.17
N PHE A 319 -20.70 14.02 -3.88
CA PHE A 319 -19.27 13.89 -3.64
C PHE A 319 -18.51 15.17 -4.02
N LEU A 320 -18.84 15.80 -5.15
CA LEU A 320 -18.21 17.04 -5.58
C LEU A 320 -18.47 18.19 -4.60
N ASP A 321 -19.70 18.32 -4.09
CA ASP A 321 -20.04 19.31 -3.07
C ASP A 321 -19.22 19.12 -1.79
N ALA A 322 -19.03 17.86 -1.38
CA ALA A 322 -18.21 17.52 -0.22
C ALA A 322 -16.72 17.81 -0.47
N VAL A 323 -16.21 17.58 -1.68
CA VAL A 323 -14.84 17.94 -2.08
C VAL A 323 -14.64 19.46 -2.02
N GLU A 324 -15.58 20.24 -2.55
CA GLU A 324 -15.52 21.70 -2.51
C GLU A 324 -15.51 22.22 -1.07
N THR A 325 -16.38 21.67 -0.22
CA THR A 325 -16.43 22.00 1.21
C THR A 325 -15.07 21.73 1.90
N ILE A 326 -14.45 20.58 1.62
CA ILE A 326 -13.13 20.21 2.18
C ILE A 326 -12.04 21.17 1.66
N ASN A 327 -12.06 21.48 0.37
CA ASN A 327 -11.10 22.39 -0.24
C ASN A 327 -11.18 23.80 0.35
N SER A 328 -12.40 24.32 0.54
CA SER A 328 -12.65 25.63 1.14
C SER A 328 -12.28 25.67 2.62
N HIS A 329 -12.56 24.60 3.38
CA HIS A 329 -12.25 24.58 4.82
C HIS A 329 -10.75 24.40 5.13
N TYR A 330 -10.03 23.65 4.28
CA TYR A 330 -8.61 23.33 4.48
C TYR A 330 -7.70 23.92 3.39
N TRP A 331 -8.05 25.09 2.86
CA TRP A 331 -7.32 25.73 1.76
C TRP A 331 -5.84 26.00 2.08
N ASN A 332 -5.51 26.25 3.34
CA ASN A 332 -4.16 26.57 3.82
C ASN A 332 -3.36 25.36 4.34
N ASP A 333 -4.00 24.20 4.55
CA ASP A 333 -3.37 22.99 5.07
C ASP A 333 -3.54 21.84 4.09
N VAL A 334 -2.62 21.80 3.11
CA VAL A 334 -2.59 20.81 2.03
C VAL A 334 -2.56 19.39 2.58
N VAL A 335 -1.77 19.14 3.63
CA VAL A 335 -1.61 17.79 4.21
C VAL A 335 -2.92 17.30 4.82
N LYS A 336 -3.59 18.16 5.58
CA LYS A 336 -4.87 17.82 6.19
C LYS A 336 -5.99 17.70 5.16
N ARG A 337 -6.01 18.58 4.16
CA ARG A 337 -6.93 18.55 3.02
C ARG A 337 -6.81 17.22 2.27
N ASP A 338 -5.61 16.85 1.85
CA ASP A 338 -5.36 15.62 1.07
C ASP A 338 -5.74 14.36 1.88
N LYS A 339 -5.48 14.37 3.19
CA LYS A 339 -5.93 13.30 4.09
C LYS A 339 -7.46 13.21 4.14
N LYS A 340 -8.16 14.35 4.27
CA LYS A 340 -9.63 14.39 4.32
C LYS A 340 -10.26 13.96 3.00
N LEU A 341 -9.68 14.35 1.87
CA LEU A 341 -10.10 13.89 0.54
C LEU A 341 -9.90 12.38 0.40
N ALA A 342 -8.76 11.84 0.84
CA ALA A 342 -8.52 10.40 0.84
C ALA A 342 -9.52 9.63 1.73
N ASP A 343 -9.81 10.15 2.93
CA ASP A 343 -10.80 9.58 3.83
C ASP A 343 -12.21 9.60 3.20
N LEU A 344 -12.61 10.70 2.54
CA LEU A 344 -13.88 10.82 1.83
C LEU A 344 -14.00 9.75 0.72
N ARG A 345 -12.96 9.60 -0.12
CA ARG A 345 -12.95 8.57 -1.17
C ARG A 345 -13.04 7.16 -0.60
N ASN A 346 -12.31 6.87 0.48
CA ASN A 346 -12.37 5.56 1.14
C ASN A 346 -13.76 5.26 1.72
N ASN A 347 -14.47 6.29 2.20
CA ASN A 347 -15.84 6.15 2.69
C ASN A 347 -16.83 5.82 1.56
N GLU A 348 -16.71 6.44 0.38
CA GLU A 348 -17.55 6.05 -0.77
C GLU A 348 -17.34 4.58 -1.16
N ILE A 349 -16.10 4.10 -1.15
CA ILE A 349 -15.83 2.67 -1.39
C ILE A 349 -16.42 1.78 -0.29
N LYS A 350 -16.38 2.24 0.96
CA LYS A 350 -17.03 1.53 2.07
C LYS A 350 -18.51 1.29 1.76
N GLU A 351 -19.22 2.36 1.38
CA GLU A 351 -20.65 2.31 1.12
C GLU A 351 -20.99 1.45 -0.10
N ILE A 352 -20.18 1.52 -1.16
CA ILE A 352 -20.42 0.77 -2.41
C ILE A 352 -20.10 -0.72 -2.26
N VAL A 353 -19.04 -1.07 -1.53
CA VAL A 353 -18.46 -2.42 -1.54
C VAL A 353 -18.70 -3.18 -0.23
N PHE A 354 -18.65 -2.50 0.92
CA PHE A 354 -18.56 -3.18 2.22
C PHE A 354 -19.83 -3.08 3.07
N ASP A 355 -20.58 -1.99 3.00
CA ASP A 355 -21.70 -1.73 3.93
C ASP A 355 -22.77 -2.83 3.95
N GLU A 356 -23.05 -3.46 2.80
CA GLU A 356 -23.92 -4.65 2.72
C GLU A 356 -23.42 -5.77 3.64
N PHE A 357 -22.14 -6.14 3.53
CA PHE A 357 -21.52 -7.20 4.34
C PHE A 357 -21.34 -6.81 5.79
N LEU A 358 -21.10 -5.52 6.07
CA LEU A 358 -21.01 -5.02 7.44
C LEU A 358 -22.35 -5.15 8.17
N ARG A 359 -23.47 -4.85 7.50
CA ARG A 359 -24.82 -5.08 8.05
C ARG A 359 -25.06 -6.54 8.34
N ILE A 360 -24.69 -7.45 7.43
CA ILE A 360 -24.81 -8.90 7.67
C ILE A 360 -23.97 -9.32 8.88
N CYS A 361 -22.72 -8.84 8.99
CA CYS A 361 -21.85 -9.10 10.14
C CYS A 361 -22.41 -8.58 11.46
N GLU A 362 -22.99 -7.38 11.48
CA GLU A 362 -23.64 -6.82 12.67
C GLU A 362 -24.88 -7.60 13.08
N ASN A 363 -25.71 -8.00 12.11
CA ASN A 363 -26.89 -8.82 12.34
C ASN A 363 -26.51 -10.19 12.93
N MET A 364 -25.47 -10.83 12.39
CA MET A 364 -24.93 -12.08 12.96
C MET A 364 -24.45 -11.90 14.40
N LYS A 365 -23.73 -10.80 14.71
CA LYS A 365 -23.28 -10.50 16.08
C LYS A 365 -24.42 -10.26 17.05
N LYS A 366 -25.50 -9.61 16.60
CA LYS A 366 -26.71 -9.33 17.41
C LYS A 366 -27.70 -10.49 17.44
N ARG A 367 -27.44 -11.59 16.71
CA ARG A 367 -28.39 -12.70 16.47
C ARG A 367 -29.73 -12.25 15.85
N ASN A 368 -29.69 -11.15 15.11
CA ASN A 368 -30.85 -10.64 14.37
C ASN A 368 -30.88 -11.26 12.97
N GLN A 369 -32.06 -11.64 12.50
CA GLN A 369 -32.24 -12.01 11.10
C GLN A 369 -32.65 -10.79 10.29
N ASP A 370 -32.04 -10.62 9.12
CA ASP A 370 -32.42 -9.57 8.18
C ASP A 370 -33.82 -9.89 7.63
N ILE A 371 -34.70 -8.88 7.60
CA ILE A 371 -36.08 -9.05 7.12
C ILE A 371 -36.13 -9.55 5.68
N THR A 372 -35.09 -9.25 4.89
CA THR A 372 -34.96 -9.70 3.49
C THR A 372 -34.90 -11.22 3.35
N LYS A 373 -34.41 -11.96 4.36
CA LYS A 373 -34.40 -13.43 4.36
C LYS A 373 -35.80 -14.04 4.46
N PHE A 374 -36.79 -13.30 4.96
CA PHE A 374 -38.19 -13.74 4.93
C PHE A 374 -38.80 -13.70 3.51
N PHE A 375 -38.23 -12.91 2.60
CA PHE A 375 -38.77 -12.67 1.26
C PHE A 375 -37.98 -13.34 0.13
N SER A 376 -36.80 -13.90 0.41
CA SER A 376 -36.08 -14.74 -0.55
C SER A 376 -36.79 -16.09 -0.67
N LYS A 377 -37.39 -16.36 -1.84
CA LYS A 377 -37.98 -17.67 -2.17
C LYS A 377 -36.93 -18.78 -1.97
N LYS A 378 -37.35 -19.85 -1.29
CA LYS A 378 -36.58 -21.08 -1.07
C LYS A 378 -36.11 -21.70 -2.38
#